data_AF-A0A2S4Z5L5-F1
#
_entry.id   AF-A0A2S4Z5L5-F1
#
_cell.length_a   1.000
_cell.length_b   1.000
_cell.length_c   1.000
_cell.angle_alpha   90.00
_cell.angle_beta   90.00
_cell.angle_gamma   90.00
#
_symmetry.space_group_name_H-M   'P 1'
#
loop_
_entity.id
_entity.type
_entity.pdbx_description
1 polymer ?
#
loop_
_entity_poly.entity_id
_entity_poly.type
_entity_poly.pdbx_seq_one_letter_code
_entity_poly.pdbx_strand_id
1 'polypeptide(L)'
;MTYSGSVSSGRSGSAGKVQPVGDWTPPACWYEPRSADEFSKYVENMYNETINTPGQHSYAKTSVGMFRNEYKDGKYKNYNLDQKDKGNWWVAVVDEDRWMEPAAQACNEPPFWVENGAAPPVKNAITPEILAELAYNRIQLPTTKVTLAPAGTTKVNLPTWAWLDKATFKEVSVTAAINVGGLNIQATTTAKPISLKLEPGTPDAETYPASGECTINNGSVGEPYAKGKANLTPPCGIKYLRSSGTGTYNLRATVTWQITWTGTGNPRPTELPKGTFGNNQAVKVQEVQSVNR
;
A
#
# COMPACT_ATOMS: atom_id res chain seq x y z
N MET A 1 -6.60 -16.21 1.84
CA MET A 1 -6.32 -15.27 0.72
C MET A 1 -4.89 -15.44 0.20
N THR A 2 -4.64 -15.22 -1.09
CA THR A 2 -3.30 -15.22 -1.69
C THR A 2 -2.99 -13.90 -2.38
N TYR A 3 -1.73 -13.46 -2.33
CA TYR A 3 -1.24 -12.29 -3.05
C TYR A 3 -0.15 -12.68 -4.05
N SER A 4 -0.15 -12.04 -5.22
CA SER A 4 0.88 -12.19 -6.25
C SER A 4 1.08 -10.87 -6.99
N GLY A 5 2.09 -10.80 -7.88
CA GLY A 5 2.30 -9.64 -8.74
C GLY A 5 3.71 -9.06 -8.69
N SER A 6 3.88 -7.95 -9.38
CA SER A 6 5.14 -7.24 -9.49
C SER A 6 5.22 -6.17 -8.40
N VAL A 7 5.75 -6.53 -7.25
CA VAL A 7 6.17 -5.56 -6.23
C VAL A 7 7.59 -5.08 -6.54
N SER A 8 7.94 -3.84 -6.18
CA SER A 8 9.32 -3.37 -6.40
C SER A 8 10.30 -4.22 -5.57
N SER A 9 11.08 -5.07 -6.24
CA SER A 9 12.19 -5.81 -5.63
C SER A 9 13.43 -4.91 -5.59
N GLY A 10 13.43 -3.95 -4.67
CA GLY A 10 14.65 -3.22 -4.32
C GLY A 10 15.66 -4.17 -3.68
N ARG A 11 16.88 -4.23 -4.24
CA ARG A 11 18.03 -4.93 -3.65
C ARG A 11 18.26 -4.36 -2.24
N SER A 12 17.93 -5.15 -1.21
CA SER A 12 17.98 -4.80 0.22
C SER A 12 17.30 -3.47 0.63
N GLY A 13 16.04 -3.54 1.08
CA GLY A 13 15.45 -2.56 2.01
C GLY A 13 15.02 -1.21 1.44
N SER A 14 14.92 -1.03 0.11
CA SER A 14 14.63 0.28 -0.52
C SER A 14 13.21 0.40 -1.12
N ALA A 15 12.22 -0.33 -0.59
CA ALA A 15 10.82 -0.21 -1.00
C ALA A 15 9.95 0.17 0.20
N GLY A 16 8.87 0.93 -0.03
CA GLY A 16 7.94 1.30 1.04
C GLY A 16 6.48 1.22 0.61
N LYS A 17 5.61 1.13 1.62
CA LYS A 17 4.15 1.05 1.44
C LYS A 17 3.62 2.34 0.83
N VAL A 18 2.79 2.19 -0.20
CA VAL A 18 2.02 3.31 -0.76
C VAL A 18 1.13 3.95 0.31
N GLN A 19 1.05 5.28 0.30
CA GLN A 19 0.19 6.04 1.21
C GLN A 19 -0.98 6.65 0.44
N PRO A 20 -2.24 6.39 0.81
CA PRO A 20 -3.38 7.02 0.16
C PRO A 20 -3.36 8.54 0.26
N VAL A 21 -3.85 9.19 -0.80
CA VAL A 21 -4.13 10.62 -0.83
C VAL A 21 -5.59 10.84 -0.42
N GLY A 22 -5.80 11.71 0.57
CA GLY A 22 -7.12 12.03 1.11
C GLY A 22 -7.49 11.18 2.32
N ASP A 23 -8.77 11.23 2.70
CA ASP A 23 -9.28 10.62 3.94
C ASP A 23 -9.74 9.16 3.78
N TRP A 24 -9.20 8.45 2.79
CA TRP A 24 -9.51 7.04 2.57
C TRP A 24 -8.39 6.15 3.08
N THR A 25 -8.77 5.05 3.73
CA THR A 25 -7.87 3.96 4.10
C THR A 25 -8.46 2.66 3.61
N PRO A 26 -7.63 1.68 3.20
CA PRO A 26 -8.10 0.32 2.94
C PRO A 26 -8.89 -0.25 4.14
N PRO A 27 -9.67 -1.33 3.98
CA PRO A 27 -10.29 -2.01 5.10
C PRO A 27 -9.25 -2.54 6.09
N ALA A 28 -9.48 -2.31 7.39
CA ALA A 28 -8.66 -2.91 8.46
C ALA A 28 -9.15 -4.31 8.85
N CYS A 29 -10.32 -4.71 8.37
CA CYS A 29 -10.88 -6.04 8.56
C CYS A 29 -11.85 -6.37 7.43
N TRP A 30 -12.08 -7.66 7.19
CA TRP A 30 -13.05 -8.18 6.23
C TRP A 30 -13.60 -9.52 6.71
N TYR A 31 -14.67 -10.01 6.07
CA TYR A 31 -15.14 -11.38 6.23
C TYR A 31 -14.78 -12.18 4.99
N GLU A 32 -14.15 -13.34 5.18
CA GLU A 32 -13.84 -14.25 4.07
C GLU A 32 -14.38 -15.66 4.33
N PRO A 33 -14.71 -16.42 3.27
CA PRO A 33 -15.15 -17.79 3.39
C PRO A 33 -14.01 -18.73 3.79
N ARG A 34 -14.37 -19.73 4.59
CA ARG A 34 -13.61 -20.95 4.90
C ARG A 34 -14.52 -22.14 4.63
N SER A 35 -13.96 -23.19 4.06
CA SER A 35 -14.67 -24.47 3.95
C SER A 35 -15.03 -25.01 5.33
N ALA A 36 -16.05 -25.87 5.42
CA ALA A 36 -16.41 -26.55 6.67
C ALA A 36 -15.22 -27.31 7.29
N ASP A 37 -14.40 -27.96 6.45
CA ASP A 37 -13.19 -28.66 6.86
C ASP A 37 -12.12 -27.71 7.46
N GLU A 38 -11.86 -26.57 6.82
CA GLU A 38 -10.91 -25.57 7.32
C GLU A 38 -11.40 -24.93 8.63
N PHE A 39 -12.69 -24.61 8.70
CA PHE A 39 -13.28 -24.03 9.89
C PHE A 39 -13.23 -25.00 11.06
N SER A 40 -13.63 -26.27 10.86
CA SER A 40 -13.56 -27.31 11.89
C SER A 40 -12.15 -27.47 12.45
N LYS A 41 -11.14 -27.56 11.57
CA LYS A 41 -9.73 -27.63 11.97
C LYS A 41 -9.30 -26.40 12.76
N TYR A 42 -9.68 -25.20 12.30
CA TYR A 42 -9.37 -23.96 13.00
C TYR A 42 -9.94 -23.94 14.43
N VAL A 43 -11.21 -24.31 14.61
CA VAL A 43 -11.85 -24.32 15.93
C VAL A 43 -11.23 -25.38 16.85
N GLU A 44 -11.01 -26.60 16.36
CA GLU A 44 -10.40 -27.66 17.15
C GLU A 44 -8.94 -27.35 17.53
N ASN A 45 -8.15 -26.76 16.62
CA ASN A 45 -6.79 -26.33 16.91
C ASN A 45 -6.77 -25.23 17.97
N MET A 46 -7.56 -24.17 17.81
CA MET A 46 -7.64 -23.07 18.80
C MET A 46 -8.05 -23.59 20.18
N TYR A 47 -9.02 -24.51 20.23
CA TYR A 47 -9.43 -25.15 21.47
C TYR A 47 -8.28 -25.94 22.10
N ASN A 48 -7.67 -26.85 21.34
CA ASN A 48 -6.59 -27.72 21.82
C ASN A 48 -5.35 -26.93 22.27
N GLU A 49 -4.96 -25.89 21.55
CA GLU A 49 -3.85 -25.00 21.93
C GLU A 49 -4.15 -24.28 23.24
N THR A 50 -5.35 -23.70 23.37
CA THR A 50 -5.72 -22.91 24.56
C THR A 50 -5.87 -23.78 25.80
N ILE A 51 -6.48 -24.97 25.71
CA ILE A 51 -6.67 -25.82 26.89
C ILE A 51 -5.34 -26.40 27.42
N ASN A 52 -4.39 -26.64 26.53
CA ASN A 52 -3.11 -27.29 26.84
C ASN A 52 -1.98 -26.29 27.14
N THR A 53 -2.15 -25.00 26.85
CA THR A 53 -1.17 -23.96 27.20
C THR A 53 -0.94 -23.89 28.73
N PRO A 54 0.29 -24.15 29.21
CA PRO A 54 0.62 -24.03 30.63
C PRO A 54 0.38 -22.62 31.16
N GLY A 55 -0.24 -22.49 32.33
CA GLY A 55 -0.55 -21.19 32.94
C GLY A 55 -1.74 -20.44 32.33
N GLN A 56 -2.41 -21.00 31.31
CA GLN A 56 -3.58 -20.35 30.72
C GLN A 56 -4.73 -20.20 31.73
N HIS A 57 -5.25 -18.98 31.86
CA HIS A 57 -6.34 -18.67 32.78
C HIS A 57 -7.64 -19.41 32.45
N SER A 58 -8.44 -19.71 33.49
CA SER A 58 -9.70 -20.46 33.37
C SER A 58 -10.71 -19.79 32.44
N TYR A 59 -10.83 -18.46 32.48
CA TYR A 59 -11.78 -17.73 31.62
C TYR A 59 -11.52 -17.96 30.13
N ALA A 60 -10.24 -18.06 29.72
CA ALA A 60 -9.88 -18.32 28.33
C ALA A 60 -10.25 -19.76 27.92
N LYS A 61 -9.97 -20.74 28.79
CA LYS A 61 -10.37 -22.15 28.58
C LYS A 61 -11.89 -22.28 28.46
N THR A 62 -12.64 -21.60 29.32
CA THR A 62 -14.11 -21.56 29.27
C THR A 62 -14.60 -20.91 27.98
N SER A 63 -14.00 -19.79 27.56
CA SER A 63 -14.36 -19.08 26.33
C SER A 63 -14.20 -19.95 25.07
N VAL A 64 -13.03 -20.59 24.88
CA VAL A 64 -12.83 -21.48 23.72
C VAL A 64 -13.71 -22.73 23.78
N GLY A 65 -14.04 -23.21 24.98
CA GLY A 65 -14.98 -24.32 25.17
C GLY A 65 -16.39 -23.97 24.75
N MET A 66 -16.89 -22.80 25.14
CA MET A 66 -18.20 -22.28 24.72
C MET A 66 -18.24 -22.05 23.20
N PHE A 67 -17.20 -21.42 22.66
CA PHE A 67 -17.08 -21.19 21.22
C PHE A 67 -17.09 -22.51 20.44
N ARG A 68 -16.26 -23.48 20.84
CA ARG A 68 -16.27 -24.82 20.23
C ARG A 68 -17.62 -25.51 20.34
N ASN A 69 -18.27 -25.42 21.51
CA ASN A 69 -19.57 -26.04 21.73
C ASN A 69 -20.63 -25.49 20.76
N GLU A 70 -20.69 -24.17 20.54
CA GLU A 70 -21.64 -23.56 19.60
C GLU A 70 -21.60 -24.18 18.20
N TYR A 71 -20.38 -24.43 17.69
CA TYR A 71 -20.17 -24.95 16.34
C TYR A 71 -20.14 -26.47 16.23
N LYS A 72 -19.69 -27.17 17.27
CA LYS A 72 -19.58 -28.63 17.28
C LYS A 72 -20.85 -29.33 17.77
N ASP A 73 -21.36 -28.94 18.92
CA ASP A 73 -22.41 -29.70 19.62
C ASP A 73 -23.70 -28.88 19.77
N GLY A 74 -23.65 -27.57 19.50
CA GLY A 74 -24.72 -26.60 19.64
C GLY A 74 -25.52 -26.40 18.36
N LYS A 75 -25.68 -25.14 17.94
CA LYS A 75 -26.54 -24.72 16.82
C LYS A 75 -26.17 -25.37 15.49
N TYR A 76 -24.89 -25.49 15.19
CA TYR A 76 -24.38 -25.83 13.85
C TYR A 76 -23.87 -27.27 13.71
N LYS A 77 -24.07 -28.11 14.72
CA LYS A 77 -23.83 -29.57 14.73
C LYS A 77 -22.69 -30.05 13.81
N ASN A 78 -21.55 -30.38 14.40
CA ASN A 78 -20.36 -30.86 13.74
C ASN A 78 -19.87 -29.90 12.63
N TYR A 79 -19.86 -28.61 12.92
CA TYR A 79 -19.32 -27.55 12.05
C TYR A 79 -20.00 -27.48 10.66
N ASN A 80 -21.24 -27.95 10.53
CA ASN A 80 -21.92 -28.14 9.24
C ASN A 80 -21.14 -29.00 8.22
N LEU A 81 -20.33 -29.96 8.69
CA LEU A 81 -19.55 -30.84 7.79
C LEU A 81 -20.43 -31.69 6.85
N ASP A 82 -21.65 -32.01 7.27
CA ASP A 82 -22.67 -32.68 6.45
C ASP A 82 -23.28 -31.77 5.38
N GLN A 83 -23.14 -30.45 5.53
CA GLN A 83 -23.60 -29.43 4.58
C GLN A 83 -22.44 -28.79 3.80
N LYS A 84 -21.22 -29.35 3.85
CA LYS A 84 -20.01 -28.74 3.28
C LYS A 84 -20.08 -28.38 1.79
N ASP A 85 -20.91 -29.07 1.02
CA ASP A 85 -21.10 -28.80 -0.42
C ASP A 85 -22.20 -27.75 -0.69
N LYS A 86 -22.89 -27.28 0.36
CA LYS A 86 -24.01 -26.34 0.26
C LYS A 86 -23.66 -24.91 0.67
N GLY A 87 -22.50 -24.68 1.27
CA GLY A 87 -22.15 -23.37 1.79
C GLY A 87 -20.77 -23.32 2.42
N ASN A 88 -20.47 -22.17 3.01
CA ASN A 88 -19.19 -21.90 3.66
C ASN A 88 -19.37 -21.14 4.97
N TRP A 89 -18.37 -21.27 5.83
CA TRP A 89 -18.23 -20.43 7.01
C TRP A 89 -17.62 -19.10 6.62
N TRP A 90 -18.25 -18.00 7.01
CA TRP A 90 -17.69 -16.67 6.87
C TRP A 90 -17.12 -16.24 8.21
N VAL A 91 -15.85 -15.85 8.21
CA VAL A 91 -15.11 -15.49 9.42
C VAL A 91 -14.52 -14.11 9.30
N ALA A 92 -14.49 -13.37 10.40
CA ALA A 92 -13.78 -12.09 10.47
C ALA A 92 -12.27 -12.33 10.37
N VAL A 93 -11.61 -11.50 9.56
CA VAL A 93 -10.15 -11.41 9.43
C VAL A 93 -9.76 -9.96 9.63
N VAL A 94 -8.68 -9.77 10.37
CA VAL A 94 -8.12 -8.45 10.68
C VAL A 94 -6.79 -8.31 9.95
N ASP A 95 -6.54 -7.12 9.42
CA ASP A 95 -5.21 -6.76 8.92
C ASP A 95 -4.23 -6.69 10.09
N GLU A 96 -3.25 -7.60 10.11
CA GLU A 96 -2.27 -7.74 11.19
C GLU A 96 -1.46 -6.46 11.44
N ASP A 97 -1.25 -5.63 10.43
CA ASP A 97 -0.53 -4.36 10.60
C ASP A 97 -1.39 -3.28 11.28
N ARG A 98 -2.70 -3.53 11.39
CA ARG A 98 -3.72 -2.54 11.78
C ARG A 98 -4.66 -3.04 12.88
N TRP A 99 -4.31 -4.16 13.53
CA TRP A 99 -5.15 -4.79 14.56
C TRP A 99 -5.49 -3.89 15.75
N MET A 100 -4.66 -2.87 16.02
CA MET A 100 -4.86 -1.87 17.06
C MET A 100 -5.75 -0.70 16.64
N GLU A 101 -6.09 -0.59 15.36
CA GLU A 101 -6.95 0.50 14.89
C GLU A 101 -8.42 0.22 15.24
N PRO A 102 -9.22 1.25 15.60
CA PRO A 102 -10.66 1.07 15.83
C PRO A 102 -11.39 0.41 14.65
N ALA A 103 -10.93 0.67 13.42
CA ALA A 103 -11.49 0.07 12.20
C ALA A 103 -11.34 -1.45 12.14
N ALA A 104 -10.33 -2.04 12.80
CA ALA A 104 -10.16 -3.49 12.87
C ALA A 104 -11.28 -4.18 13.67
N GLN A 105 -11.92 -3.44 14.60
CA GLN A 105 -13.01 -3.95 15.43
C GLN A 105 -14.37 -3.90 14.73
N ALA A 106 -14.45 -3.38 13.51
CA ALA A 106 -15.70 -3.32 12.74
C ALA A 106 -16.19 -4.70 12.27
N CYS A 107 -15.31 -5.70 12.24
CA CYS A 107 -15.65 -7.08 11.89
C CYS A 107 -15.75 -7.93 13.16
N ASN A 108 -16.84 -7.77 13.89
CA ASN A 108 -17.09 -8.34 15.21
C ASN A 108 -18.16 -9.45 15.23
N GLU A 109 -18.71 -9.83 14.08
CA GLU A 109 -19.69 -10.92 14.00
C GLU A 109 -19.00 -12.27 14.24
N PRO A 110 -19.59 -13.16 15.06
CA PRO A 110 -19.08 -14.51 15.22
C PRO A 110 -19.19 -15.26 13.87
N PRO A 111 -18.35 -16.29 13.63
CA PRO A 111 -18.47 -17.10 12.42
C PRO A 111 -19.90 -17.55 12.14
N PHE A 112 -20.33 -17.39 10.88
CA PHE A 112 -21.67 -17.70 10.44
C PHE A 112 -21.67 -18.47 9.12
N TRP A 113 -22.72 -19.26 8.90
CA TRP A 113 -22.87 -20.08 7.71
C TRP A 113 -23.61 -19.33 6.61
N VAL A 114 -23.11 -19.40 5.38
CA VAL A 114 -23.76 -18.84 4.19
C VAL A 114 -23.84 -19.91 3.12
N GLU A 115 -25.03 -20.10 2.55
CA GLU A 115 -25.25 -21.03 1.45
C GLU A 115 -24.58 -20.55 0.15
N ASN A 116 -24.20 -21.50 -0.71
CA ASN A 116 -23.58 -21.20 -1.99
C ASN A 116 -24.51 -20.35 -2.87
N GLY A 117 -23.99 -19.24 -3.40
CA GLY A 117 -24.75 -18.28 -4.21
C GLY A 117 -25.52 -17.24 -3.40
N ALA A 118 -25.63 -17.37 -2.08
CA ALA A 118 -26.20 -16.34 -1.22
C ALA A 118 -25.17 -15.24 -0.90
N ALA A 119 -25.65 -14.00 -0.79
CA ALA A 119 -24.83 -12.88 -0.32
C ALA A 119 -24.68 -12.95 1.23
N PRO A 120 -23.45 -12.83 1.77
CA PRO A 120 -23.26 -12.78 3.21
C PRO A 120 -23.93 -11.53 3.82
N PRO A 121 -24.66 -11.66 4.94
CA PRO A 121 -25.39 -10.54 5.56
C PRO A 121 -24.47 -9.61 6.38
N VAL A 122 -23.30 -9.24 5.86
CA VAL A 122 -22.32 -8.35 6.52
C VAL A 122 -21.74 -7.35 5.54
N LYS A 123 -21.44 -6.14 6.01
CA LYS A 123 -20.97 -5.03 5.16
C LYS A 123 -19.60 -5.29 4.52
N ASN A 124 -18.66 -5.89 5.26
CA ASN A 124 -17.28 -6.09 4.82
C ASN A 124 -17.03 -7.53 4.30
N ALA A 125 -18.04 -8.18 3.73
CA ALA A 125 -17.86 -9.46 3.06
C ALA A 125 -16.92 -9.30 1.86
N ILE A 126 -15.92 -10.17 1.72
CA ILE A 126 -14.92 -10.09 0.65
C ILE A 126 -15.60 -10.04 -0.74
N THR A 127 -15.30 -8.97 -1.47
CA THR A 127 -15.71 -8.75 -2.86
C THR A 127 -14.48 -8.51 -3.73
N PRO A 128 -14.59 -8.53 -5.08
CA PRO A 128 -13.50 -8.08 -5.94
C PRO A 128 -13.00 -6.67 -5.60
N GLU A 129 -13.89 -5.77 -5.19
CA GLU A 129 -13.51 -4.42 -4.77
C GLU A 129 -12.69 -4.44 -3.47
N ILE A 130 -13.13 -5.15 -2.42
CA ILE A 130 -12.33 -5.28 -1.19
C ILE A 130 -10.99 -5.98 -1.48
N LEU A 131 -10.95 -6.97 -2.38
CA LEU A 131 -9.67 -7.55 -2.82
C LEU A 131 -8.75 -6.52 -3.46
N ALA A 132 -9.29 -5.59 -4.26
CA ALA A 132 -8.51 -4.50 -4.84
C ALA A 132 -7.97 -3.54 -3.77
N GLU A 133 -8.78 -3.21 -2.76
CA GLU A 133 -8.36 -2.38 -1.63
C GLU A 133 -7.31 -3.08 -0.75
N LEU A 134 -7.42 -4.38 -0.55
CA LEU A 134 -6.41 -5.16 0.16
C LEU A 134 -5.12 -5.28 -0.65
N ALA A 135 -5.23 -5.47 -1.97
CA ALA A 135 -4.07 -5.45 -2.87
C ALA A 135 -3.38 -4.08 -2.87
N TYR A 136 -4.15 -2.98 -2.79
CA TYR A 136 -3.62 -1.63 -2.61
C TYR A 136 -2.67 -1.56 -1.42
N ASN A 137 -3.09 -2.06 -0.25
CA ASN A 137 -2.30 -2.01 0.98
C ASN A 137 -0.99 -2.84 0.90
N ARG A 138 -0.90 -3.76 -0.08
CA ARG A 138 0.29 -4.58 -0.33
C ARG A 138 1.22 -4.00 -1.40
N ILE A 139 0.88 -2.86 -2.02
CA ILE A 139 1.73 -2.21 -3.01
C ILE A 139 3.00 -1.67 -2.34
N GLN A 140 4.15 -2.14 -2.85
CA GLN A 140 5.47 -1.69 -2.43
C GLN A 140 6.12 -0.88 -3.56
N LEU A 141 6.36 0.40 -3.29
CA LEU A 141 6.90 1.36 -4.24
C LEU A 141 8.41 1.58 -4.02
N PRO A 142 9.19 1.80 -5.09
CA PRO A 142 10.63 2.04 -4.95
C PRO A 142 10.89 3.35 -4.22
N THR A 143 11.98 3.42 -3.45
CA THR A 143 12.43 4.67 -2.83
C THR A 143 12.64 5.77 -3.86
N THR A 144 12.00 6.91 -3.62
CA THR A 144 12.15 8.12 -4.44
C THR A 144 13.47 8.83 -4.16
N LYS A 145 14.55 8.45 -4.86
CA LYS A 145 15.77 9.27 -4.96
C LYS A 145 15.82 9.92 -6.32
N VAL A 146 15.66 11.25 -6.35
CA VAL A 146 15.68 12.02 -7.60
C VAL A 146 17.12 12.22 -8.03
N THR A 147 17.40 12.01 -9.31
CA THR A 147 18.71 12.33 -9.86
C THR A 147 18.79 13.83 -10.06
N LEU A 148 19.83 14.45 -9.51
CA LEU A 148 20.07 15.89 -9.60
C LEU A 148 21.25 16.20 -10.52
N ALA A 149 21.18 17.32 -11.24
CA ALA A 149 22.36 17.93 -11.88
C ALA A 149 22.45 19.41 -11.48
N PRO A 150 23.54 19.82 -10.78
CA PRO A 150 24.66 19.00 -10.32
C PRO A 150 24.26 17.94 -9.27
N ALA A 151 24.89 16.77 -9.29
CA ALA A 151 24.53 15.61 -8.45
C ALA A 151 24.93 15.73 -6.96
N GLY A 152 25.72 16.75 -6.62
CA GLY A 152 26.23 16.98 -5.27
C GLY A 152 25.91 18.37 -4.78
N THR A 153 26.95 19.19 -4.61
CA THR A 153 26.78 20.58 -4.20
C THR A 153 26.29 21.41 -5.37
N THR A 154 25.17 22.11 -5.18
CA THR A 154 24.68 23.14 -6.10
C THR A 154 25.04 24.52 -5.59
N LYS A 155 24.76 25.54 -6.40
CA LYS A 155 25.12 26.93 -6.12
C LYS A 155 23.88 27.80 -5.99
N VAL A 156 23.98 28.86 -5.20
CA VAL A 156 22.96 29.91 -5.14
C VAL A 156 22.69 30.44 -6.56
N ASN A 157 21.42 30.61 -6.90
CA ASN A 157 20.92 31.03 -8.21
C ASN A 157 21.23 30.09 -9.39
N LEU A 158 21.74 28.89 -9.15
CA LEU A 158 21.95 27.88 -10.20
C LEU A 158 20.72 26.94 -10.29
N PRO A 159 20.03 26.89 -11.44
CA PRO A 159 18.99 25.89 -11.67
C PRO A 159 19.57 24.47 -11.58
N THR A 160 19.06 23.71 -10.63
CA THR A 160 19.39 22.30 -10.40
C THR A 160 18.33 21.45 -11.09
N TRP A 161 18.73 20.69 -12.11
CA TRP A 161 17.86 19.81 -12.85
C TRP A 161 17.52 18.58 -12.00
N ALA A 162 16.31 18.07 -12.14
CA ALA A 162 15.80 16.95 -11.37
C ALA A 162 15.03 15.98 -12.28
N TRP A 163 15.34 14.68 -12.22
CA TRP A 163 14.61 13.66 -12.97
C TRP A 163 14.60 12.32 -12.26
N LEU A 164 13.61 11.48 -12.59
CA LEU A 164 13.56 10.09 -12.14
C LEU A 164 13.99 9.15 -13.26
N ASP A 165 14.65 8.07 -12.87
CA ASP A 165 15.02 7.00 -13.80
C ASP A 165 13.78 6.18 -14.18
N LYS A 166 13.46 6.19 -15.48
CA LYS A 166 12.33 5.45 -16.06
C LYS A 166 12.43 3.94 -15.84
N ALA A 167 13.64 3.38 -15.71
CA ALA A 167 13.78 1.95 -15.41
C ALA A 167 13.36 1.60 -13.97
N THR A 168 13.45 2.57 -13.06
CA THR A 168 13.09 2.41 -11.64
C THR A 168 11.61 2.71 -11.39
N PHE A 169 11.06 3.78 -11.98
CA PHE A 169 9.69 4.23 -11.74
C PHE A 169 8.73 3.76 -12.84
N LYS A 170 8.51 2.46 -12.87
CA LYS A 170 7.53 1.79 -13.74
C LYS A 170 6.27 1.41 -12.98
N GLU A 171 5.24 1.03 -13.73
CA GLU A 171 4.02 0.47 -13.18
C GLU A 171 4.32 -0.78 -12.33
N VAL A 172 3.65 -0.89 -11.18
CA VAL A 172 3.66 -2.06 -10.30
C VAL A 172 2.23 -2.54 -10.09
N SER A 173 2.07 -3.83 -9.82
CA SER A 173 0.75 -4.41 -9.61
C SER A 173 0.76 -5.51 -8.56
N VAL A 174 -0.35 -5.60 -7.83
CA VAL A 174 -0.62 -6.67 -6.86
C VAL A 174 -1.97 -7.27 -7.19
N THR A 175 -2.03 -8.59 -7.28
CA THR A 175 -3.26 -9.36 -7.40
C THR A 175 -3.57 -10.00 -6.05
N ALA A 176 -4.76 -9.72 -5.51
CA ALA A 176 -5.33 -10.47 -4.39
C ALA A 176 -6.39 -11.43 -4.94
N ALA A 177 -6.35 -12.68 -4.45
CA ALA A 177 -7.28 -13.71 -4.88
C ALA A 177 -7.75 -14.58 -3.70
N ILE A 178 -8.97 -15.07 -3.83
CA ILE A 178 -9.53 -16.10 -2.97
C ILE A 178 -10.21 -17.16 -3.83
N ASN A 179 -9.86 -18.42 -3.54
CA ASN A 179 -10.41 -19.60 -4.17
C ASN A 179 -10.75 -20.61 -3.07
N VAL A 180 -11.90 -20.41 -2.44
CA VAL A 180 -12.39 -21.22 -1.33
C VAL A 180 -13.89 -21.38 -1.49
N GLY A 181 -14.40 -22.59 -1.28
CA GLY A 181 -15.85 -22.77 -1.13
C GLY A 181 -16.68 -22.52 -2.38
N GLY A 182 -16.11 -22.71 -3.57
CA GLY A 182 -16.76 -22.34 -4.83
C GLY A 182 -16.75 -20.84 -5.13
N LEU A 183 -16.27 -20.00 -4.21
CA LEU A 183 -15.98 -18.59 -4.48
C LEU A 183 -14.58 -18.49 -5.10
N ASN A 184 -14.53 -18.11 -6.38
CA ASN A 184 -13.29 -17.85 -7.11
C ASN A 184 -13.31 -16.41 -7.62
N ILE A 185 -12.76 -15.50 -6.84
CA ILE A 185 -12.67 -14.08 -7.19
C ILE A 185 -11.24 -13.56 -7.02
N GLN A 186 -10.88 -12.62 -7.87
CA GLN A 186 -9.59 -11.94 -7.83
C GLN A 186 -9.75 -10.48 -8.20
N ALA A 187 -8.81 -9.66 -7.74
CA ALA A 187 -8.63 -8.31 -8.22
C ALA A 187 -7.15 -7.96 -8.30
N THR A 188 -6.78 -7.29 -9.38
CA THR A 188 -5.43 -6.78 -9.65
C THR A 188 -5.47 -5.27 -9.52
N THR A 189 -4.76 -4.76 -8.52
CA THR A 189 -4.56 -3.33 -8.32
C THR A 189 -3.21 -2.91 -8.89
N THR A 190 -3.24 -1.88 -9.71
CA THR A 190 -2.11 -1.35 -10.47
C THR A 190 -1.82 0.07 -10.02
N ALA A 191 -0.56 0.35 -9.69
CA ALA A 191 -0.07 1.71 -9.42
C ALA A 191 0.82 2.19 -10.57
N LYS A 192 0.41 3.29 -11.21
CA LYS A 192 1.13 3.95 -12.29
C LYS A 192 1.63 5.33 -11.82
N PRO A 193 2.91 5.67 -11.97
CA PRO A 193 3.43 6.96 -11.53
C PRO A 193 2.95 8.05 -12.50
N ILE A 194 2.42 9.16 -11.97
CA ILE A 194 1.82 10.26 -12.77
C ILE A 194 2.40 11.66 -12.50
N SER A 195 2.92 11.93 -11.30
CA SER A 195 3.62 13.19 -11.02
C SER A 195 4.73 13.03 -9.98
N LEU A 196 5.72 13.91 -10.00
CA LEU A 196 6.71 14.11 -8.95
C LEU A 196 6.56 15.51 -8.38
N LYS A 197 6.34 15.59 -7.07
CA LYS A 197 6.40 16.85 -6.32
C LYS A 197 7.79 17.02 -5.72
N LEU A 198 8.39 18.18 -5.97
CA LEU A 198 9.63 18.63 -5.36
C LEU A 198 9.35 19.73 -4.34
N GLU A 199 9.80 19.52 -3.11
CA GLU A 199 9.69 20.49 -2.02
C GLU A 199 11.11 20.82 -1.52
N PRO A 200 11.63 22.04 -1.79
CA PRO A 200 13.03 22.38 -1.55
C PRO A 200 13.52 22.28 -0.09
N GLY A 201 12.62 22.19 0.89
CA GLY A 201 12.95 22.19 2.31
C GLY A 201 13.36 23.57 2.86
N THR A 202 13.12 24.64 2.09
CA THR A 202 13.32 26.04 2.48
C THR A 202 12.37 26.94 1.69
N PRO A 203 11.88 28.05 2.25
CA PRO A 203 11.16 29.07 1.49
C PRO A 203 12.07 29.87 0.55
N ASP A 204 13.40 29.86 0.79
CA ASP A 204 14.40 30.56 -0.02
C ASP A 204 14.80 29.75 -1.27
N ALA A 205 13.80 29.29 -2.04
CA ALA A 205 14.00 28.52 -3.26
C ALA A 205 12.82 28.69 -4.24
N GLU A 206 13.12 28.60 -5.52
CA GLU A 206 12.14 28.49 -6.60
C GLU A 206 12.14 27.07 -7.16
N THR A 207 10.98 26.57 -7.58
CA THR A 207 10.86 25.28 -8.27
C THR A 207 10.56 25.47 -9.75
N TYR A 208 10.91 24.47 -10.55
CA TYR A 208 10.55 24.35 -11.95
C TYR A 208 9.79 23.04 -12.15
N PRO A 209 8.53 23.07 -12.62
CA PRO A 209 7.70 24.27 -12.79
C PRO A 209 7.45 24.99 -11.45
N ALA A 210 6.89 26.20 -11.49
CA ALA A 210 6.62 27.01 -10.29
C ALA A 210 5.69 26.31 -9.27
N SER A 211 4.87 25.36 -9.71
CA SER A 211 4.07 24.51 -8.83
C SER A 211 4.91 23.51 -8.03
N GLY A 212 6.14 23.23 -8.46
CA GLY A 212 6.99 22.14 -7.95
C GLY A 212 6.52 20.75 -8.36
N GLU A 213 5.47 20.66 -9.18
CA GLU A 213 4.89 19.40 -9.63
C GLU A 213 5.27 19.11 -11.08
N CYS A 214 6.12 18.12 -11.25
CA CYS A 214 6.63 17.65 -12.52
C CYS A 214 5.78 16.48 -13.02
N THR A 215 5.03 16.69 -14.10
CA THR A 215 4.23 15.62 -14.72
C THR A 215 5.11 14.51 -15.28
N ILE A 216 4.66 13.26 -15.13
CA ILE A 216 5.35 12.09 -15.69
C ILE A 216 4.78 11.81 -17.08
N ASN A 217 5.62 12.02 -18.09
CA ASN A 217 5.25 11.81 -19.48
C ASN A 217 6.03 10.61 -20.03
N ASN A 218 5.31 9.65 -20.62
CA ASN A 218 5.89 8.41 -21.17
C ASN A 218 6.82 7.67 -20.20
N GLY A 219 6.48 7.66 -18.90
CA GLY A 219 7.26 7.02 -17.83
C GLY A 219 8.54 7.76 -17.43
N SER A 220 8.77 8.98 -17.92
CA SER A 220 9.89 9.83 -17.51
C SER A 220 9.39 11.05 -16.75
N VAL A 221 10.12 11.43 -15.72
CA VAL A 221 9.89 12.67 -14.96
C VAL A 221 11.03 13.61 -15.24
N GLY A 222 10.71 14.83 -15.69
CA GLY A 222 11.76 15.76 -16.12
C GLY A 222 12.53 15.22 -17.31
N GLU A 223 13.77 15.68 -17.44
CA GLU A 223 14.67 15.28 -18.53
C GLU A 223 16.09 15.14 -17.98
N PRO A 224 16.80 14.03 -18.28
CA PRO A 224 18.21 13.91 -17.95
C PRO A 224 19.02 15.09 -18.47
N TYR A 225 19.83 15.68 -17.60
CA TYR A 225 20.70 16.79 -17.99
C TYR A 225 21.72 16.34 -19.05
N ALA A 226 21.87 17.13 -20.11
CA ALA A 226 22.88 16.94 -21.15
C ALA A 226 23.77 18.18 -21.25
N LYS A 227 25.06 17.97 -21.58
CA LYS A 227 26.00 19.07 -21.85
C LYS A 227 25.42 19.99 -22.93
N GLY A 228 25.53 21.30 -22.72
CA GLY A 228 24.95 22.32 -23.60
C GLY A 228 23.61 22.89 -23.10
N LYS A 229 23.00 22.32 -22.06
CA LYS A 229 21.73 22.81 -21.48
C LYS A 229 21.89 23.75 -20.29
N ALA A 230 23.10 24.28 -20.05
CA ALA A 230 23.38 25.13 -18.89
C ALA A 230 22.53 26.40 -18.83
N ASN A 231 22.10 26.93 -19.98
CA ASN A 231 21.28 28.15 -20.07
C ASN A 231 19.78 27.87 -20.20
N LEU A 232 19.36 26.60 -20.14
CA LEU A 232 17.95 26.22 -20.25
C LEU A 232 17.32 26.07 -18.87
N THR A 233 16.05 26.46 -18.77
CA THR A 233 15.22 26.17 -17.60
C THR A 233 14.94 24.68 -17.56
N PRO A 234 15.21 23.99 -16.43
CA PRO A 234 14.90 22.57 -16.31
C PRO A 234 13.38 22.34 -16.41
N PRO A 235 12.92 21.29 -17.11
CA PRO A 235 11.50 20.92 -17.12
C PRO A 235 11.02 20.45 -15.74
N CYS A 236 11.94 19.97 -14.92
CA CYS A 236 11.74 19.64 -13.52
C CYS A 236 13.02 19.99 -12.74
N GLY A 237 12.94 20.79 -11.69
CA GLY A 237 14.13 21.26 -10.99
C GLY A 237 13.86 22.27 -9.89
N ILE A 238 14.95 22.78 -9.30
CA ILE A 238 14.94 23.72 -8.17
C ILE A 238 16.08 24.71 -8.32
N LYS A 239 15.86 25.98 -7.97
CA LYS A 239 16.90 27.00 -7.82
C LYS A 239 16.84 27.55 -6.40
N TYR A 240 17.90 27.32 -5.63
CA TYR A 240 18.02 27.86 -4.27
C TYR A 240 18.51 29.31 -4.32
N LEU A 241 17.89 30.16 -3.50
CA LEU A 241 18.18 31.60 -3.43
C LEU A 241 19.15 31.95 -2.30
N ARG A 242 19.44 30.99 -1.41
CA ARG A 242 20.39 31.14 -0.30
C ARG A 242 21.27 29.91 -0.10
N SER A 243 22.42 30.13 0.53
CA SER A 243 23.33 29.04 0.91
C SER A 243 22.78 28.26 2.11
N SER A 244 23.04 26.96 2.14
CA SER A 244 22.76 26.10 3.29
C SER A 244 23.80 26.24 4.42
N GLY A 245 24.80 27.12 4.27
CA GLY A 245 25.86 27.33 5.25
C GLY A 245 26.70 26.07 5.47
N THR A 246 26.86 25.67 6.73
CA THR A 246 27.54 24.43 7.12
C THR A 246 26.64 23.19 7.01
N GLY A 247 25.33 23.37 6.82
CA GLY A 247 24.34 22.30 6.71
C GLY A 247 23.87 22.01 5.29
N THR A 248 22.67 21.42 5.19
CA THR A 248 22.01 21.05 3.94
C THR A 248 20.52 21.37 4.01
N TYR A 249 19.90 21.69 2.87
CA TYR A 249 18.45 21.67 2.77
C TYR A 249 17.93 20.25 2.62
N ASN A 250 16.76 19.99 3.19
CA ASN A 250 16.12 18.69 3.12
C ASN A 250 15.10 18.66 1.98
N LEU A 251 15.56 18.34 0.77
CA LEU A 251 14.71 18.24 -0.39
C LEU A 251 13.81 17.00 -0.27
N ARG A 252 12.50 17.22 -0.20
CA ARG A 252 11.52 16.14 -0.26
C ARG A 252 11.04 15.93 -1.69
N ALA A 253 11.10 14.68 -2.12
CA ALA A 253 10.66 14.24 -3.43
C ALA A 253 9.55 13.20 -3.27
N THR A 254 8.34 13.55 -3.69
CA THR A 254 7.14 12.71 -3.51
C THR A 254 6.55 12.36 -4.87
N VAL A 255 6.45 11.07 -5.18
CA VAL A 255 5.79 10.59 -6.41
C VAL A 255 4.33 10.32 -6.10
N THR A 256 3.45 10.84 -6.95
CA THR A 256 2.02 10.51 -6.97
C THR A 256 1.77 9.40 -7.98
N TRP A 257 1.01 8.40 -7.55
CA TRP A 257 0.66 7.21 -8.30
C TRP A 257 -0.86 7.21 -8.54
N GLN A 258 -1.27 7.12 -9.80
CA GLN A 258 -2.63 6.77 -10.15
C GLN A 258 -2.82 5.29 -9.86
N ILE A 259 -3.90 4.95 -9.16
CA ILE A 259 -4.17 3.58 -8.78
C ILE A 259 -5.50 3.16 -9.38
N THR A 260 -5.47 2.06 -10.12
CA THR A 260 -6.64 1.47 -10.75
C THR A 260 -6.67 -0.02 -10.47
N TRP A 261 -7.83 -0.64 -10.63
CA TRP A 261 -7.96 -2.08 -10.51
C TRP A 261 -8.88 -2.69 -11.55
N THR A 262 -8.65 -3.97 -11.83
CA THR A 262 -9.54 -4.85 -12.61
C THR A 262 -9.70 -6.17 -11.87
N GLY A 263 -10.77 -6.91 -12.11
CA GLY A 263 -11.02 -8.14 -11.38
C GLY A 263 -12.21 -8.94 -11.87
N THR A 264 -12.56 -9.99 -11.14
CA THR A 264 -13.74 -10.81 -11.43
C THR A 264 -14.99 -9.93 -11.48
N GLY A 265 -15.73 -9.97 -12.58
CA GLY A 265 -16.91 -9.12 -12.78
C GLY A 265 -16.60 -7.64 -13.07
N ASN A 266 -15.34 -7.21 -13.04
CA ASN A 266 -14.91 -5.84 -13.34
C ASN A 266 -13.74 -5.81 -14.34
N PRO A 267 -14.03 -6.00 -15.65
CA PRO A 267 -12.98 -6.10 -16.68
C PRO A 267 -12.38 -4.75 -17.07
N ARG A 268 -13.01 -3.63 -16.68
CA ARG A 268 -12.53 -2.28 -17.03
C ARG A 268 -11.83 -1.66 -15.82
N PRO A 269 -10.70 -0.94 -16.03
CA PRO A 269 -10.02 -0.26 -14.94
C PRO A 269 -10.96 0.67 -14.17
N THR A 270 -11.05 0.47 -12.87
CA THR A 270 -11.79 1.33 -11.93
C THR A 270 -10.79 2.05 -11.04
N GLU A 271 -10.99 3.33 -10.77
CA GLU A 271 -10.06 4.11 -9.97
C GLU A 271 -10.18 3.78 -8.47
N LEU A 272 -9.03 3.77 -7.79
CA LEU A 272 -8.91 3.86 -6.34
C LEU A 272 -8.24 5.20 -6.00
N PRO A 273 -8.29 5.64 -4.73
CA PRO A 273 -7.59 6.84 -4.31
C PRO A 273 -6.12 6.82 -4.73
N LYS A 274 -5.61 7.95 -5.24
CA LYS A 274 -4.20 8.06 -5.62
C LYS A 274 -3.31 7.70 -4.44
N GLY A 275 -2.14 7.14 -4.74
CA GLY A 275 -1.12 6.83 -3.76
C GLY A 275 0.04 7.81 -3.84
N THR A 276 0.73 8.04 -2.73
CA THR A 276 1.99 8.78 -2.72
C THR A 276 3.08 7.98 -2.04
N PHE A 277 4.30 8.18 -2.50
CA PHE A 277 5.49 7.72 -1.80
C PHE A 277 6.66 8.65 -2.09
N GLY A 278 7.38 9.05 -1.05
CA GLY A 278 8.43 10.03 -1.18
C GLY A 278 9.51 9.86 -0.13
N ASN A 279 10.69 10.39 -0.44
CA ASN A 279 11.81 10.42 0.48
C ASN A 279 12.46 11.79 0.51
N ASN A 280 13.25 11.97 1.54
CA ASN A 280 14.07 13.13 1.80
C ASN A 280 15.48 12.90 1.27
N GLN A 281 16.08 13.91 0.65
CA GLN A 281 17.49 13.91 0.26
C GLN A 281 18.16 15.23 0.61
N ALA A 282 19.37 15.15 1.14
CA ALA A 282 20.15 16.32 1.52
C ALA A 282 20.73 17.02 0.29
N VAL A 283 20.55 18.34 0.20
CA VAL A 283 21.11 19.19 -0.84
C VAL A 283 21.99 20.26 -0.21
N LYS A 284 23.26 20.32 -0.60
CA LYS A 284 24.20 21.36 -0.19
C LYS A 284 24.20 22.50 -1.19
N VAL A 285 24.05 23.73 -0.71
CA VAL A 285 24.01 24.93 -1.55
C VAL A 285 25.11 25.89 -1.12
N GLN A 286 26.03 26.19 -2.04
CA GLN A 286 27.12 27.14 -1.81
C GLN A 286 26.86 28.47 -2.50
N GLU A 287 27.27 29.53 -1.86
CA GLU A 287 27.35 30.84 -2.51
C GLU A 287 28.68 30.96 -3.27
N VAL A 288 28.63 31.50 -4.48
CA VAL A 288 29.86 31.86 -5.21
C VAL A 288 30.08 33.34 -5.04
N GLN A 289 31.18 33.68 -4.36
CA GLN A 289 31.68 35.03 -4.21
C GLN A 289 32.82 35.22 -5.21
N SER A 290 32.64 36.09 -6.20
CA SER A 290 33.72 36.47 -7.11
C SER A 290 34.51 37.61 -6.46
N VAL A 291 35.80 37.38 -6.17
CA VAL A 291 36.71 38.45 -5.78
C VAL A 291 37.26 39.07 -7.06
N ASN A 292 36.76 40.25 -7.44
CA ASN A 292 37.41 41.05 -8.47
C ASN A 292 38.66 41.65 -7.84
N ARG A 293 39.84 41.28 -8.38
CA ARG A 293 41.12 41.94 -8.08
C ARG A 293 41.45 42.92 -9.20
#